data_AF-A0A0Q0VWY3-F1
#
_entry.id   AF-A0A0Q0VWY3-F1
#
_cell.length_a   1.000
_cell.length_b   1.000
_cell.length_c   1.000
_cell.angle_alpha   90.00
_cell.angle_beta   90.00
_cell.angle_gamma   90.00
#
_symmetry.space_group_name_H-M   'P 1'
#
loop_
_entity.id
_entity.type
_entity.pdbx_description
1 polymer ?
#
loop_
_entity_poly.entity_id
_entity_poly.type
_entity_poly.pdbx_seq_one_letter_code
_entity_poly.pdbx_strand_id
1 'polypeptide(L)'
;MEGKVKSEWDTLRKVAVHKPGIEMFLGLLDPEASLYERAFSRYRARSEHDTLQRVLKEEFNVNVLRLDKTLADAADRNSEIRQKLIDMALSVLKFDGTPSEADEARNQMKHDIDLYDTNHFIDIMLLRPEVHLKSATGASAAHMRITSSDPLSNLYFMRDQQATTDKGIFMSRMSKPQRRHEPEFTELLWKSLNLPIAGRGSGNATIEGGDFIPMKDFALLGNGDRTNDDGVKQMLSSGLGFDEVAVVHQPMHPLIPGNEPDPMIDMHVDTYFNVASSSTVVGSELLLKNARVDIYLRESDGKYKNSGNKTTLYDYIKSKGFNIIGLSTVEQMAYSSNFLCIRDGTILAIDSSRILKSVVMDLEYKAGENPERYGALLNEVKKEYSSFLSSGGVFPYKKEIYENGIDAYALNLENITGGYGGAHCMTAVVERD
;
A
#
# COMPACT_ATOMS: atom_id res chain seq x y z
N MET A 1 10.82 -12.20 -15.25
CA MET A 1 9.92 -11.66 -16.31
C MET A 1 9.16 -10.52 -15.68
N GLU A 2 9.15 -9.34 -16.28
CA GLU A 2 8.50 -8.16 -15.67
C GLU A 2 7.00 -8.41 -15.41
N GLY A 3 6.50 -7.85 -14.31
CA GLY A 3 5.12 -8.01 -13.86
C GLY A 3 4.81 -9.38 -13.26
N LYS A 4 5.82 -10.20 -12.95
CA LYS A 4 5.68 -11.47 -12.24
C LYS A 4 6.68 -11.58 -11.11
N VAL A 5 6.23 -12.05 -9.96
CA VAL A 5 7.07 -12.21 -8.75
C VAL A 5 6.77 -13.55 -8.10
N LYS A 6 7.83 -14.29 -7.77
CA LYS A 6 7.76 -15.58 -7.07
C LYS A 6 8.09 -15.48 -5.60
N SER A 7 9.03 -14.64 -5.19
CA SER A 7 9.33 -14.48 -3.77
C SER A 7 9.68 -13.04 -3.41
N GLU A 8 9.45 -12.66 -2.16
CA GLU A 8 9.85 -11.34 -1.64
C GLU A 8 11.37 -11.17 -1.49
N TRP A 9 12.15 -12.25 -1.43
CA TRP A 9 13.60 -12.18 -1.21
C TRP A 9 14.43 -12.29 -2.50
N ASP A 10 13.81 -12.60 -3.64
CA ASP A 10 14.50 -12.50 -4.94
C ASP A 10 14.99 -11.06 -5.16
N THR A 11 16.14 -10.91 -5.80
CA THR A 11 16.81 -9.60 -5.91
C THR A 11 15.92 -8.63 -6.68
N LEU A 12 15.60 -7.51 -6.04
CA LEU A 12 14.79 -6.44 -6.58
C LEU A 12 15.54 -5.73 -7.70
N ARG A 13 14.94 -5.71 -8.89
CA ARG A 13 15.51 -5.05 -10.07
C ARG A 13 14.75 -3.80 -10.44
N LYS A 14 13.44 -3.80 -10.29
CA LYS A 14 12.58 -2.71 -10.73
C LYS A 14 11.38 -2.51 -9.82
N VAL A 15 11.12 -1.27 -9.45
CA VAL A 15 9.94 -0.84 -8.70
C VAL A 15 9.28 0.35 -9.35
N ALA A 16 7.97 0.49 -9.16
CA ALA A 16 7.29 1.75 -9.34
C ALA A 16 6.96 2.42 -8.00
N VAL A 17 7.02 3.73 -7.99
CA VAL A 17 6.71 4.61 -6.85
C VAL A 17 5.85 5.77 -7.33
N HIS A 18 5.05 6.36 -6.45
CA HIS A 18 4.37 7.63 -6.69
C HIS A 18 4.87 8.66 -5.69
N LYS A 19 5.49 9.73 -6.18
CA LYS A 19 5.97 10.80 -5.30
C LYS A 19 4.78 11.64 -4.85
N PRO A 20 4.54 11.79 -3.52
CA PRO A 20 3.40 12.55 -3.04
C PRO A 20 3.35 13.97 -3.60
N GLY A 21 2.24 14.33 -4.23
CA GLY A 21 1.94 15.58 -4.92
C GLY A 21 1.02 16.50 -4.13
N ILE A 22 0.12 17.19 -4.85
CA ILE A 22 -0.88 18.12 -4.29
C ILE A 22 -2.08 17.36 -3.69
N GLU A 23 -2.36 16.15 -4.18
CA GLU A 23 -3.35 15.23 -3.64
C GLU A 23 -3.08 14.85 -2.17
N MET A 24 -1.81 14.74 -1.77
CA MET A 24 -1.45 14.57 -0.35
C MET A 24 -1.83 15.79 0.50
N PHE A 25 -1.72 17.01 -0.06
CA PHE A 25 -2.15 18.21 0.67
C PHE A 25 -3.65 18.19 0.93
N LEU A 26 -4.46 17.78 -0.05
CA LEU A 26 -5.90 17.60 0.15
C LEU A 26 -6.19 16.55 1.22
N GLY A 27 -5.46 15.42 1.21
CA GLY A 27 -5.59 14.39 2.24
C GLY A 27 -5.22 14.87 3.65
N LEU A 28 -4.28 15.82 3.75
CA LEU A 28 -3.88 16.40 5.03
C LEU A 28 -4.84 17.48 5.56
N LEU A 29 -5.86 17.88 4.79
CA LEU A 29 -6.93 18.77 5.31
C LEU A 29 -7.81 18.05 6.33
N ASP A 30 -8.00 16.74 6.15
CA ASP A 30 -8.64 15.84 7.10
C ASP A 30 -7.95 14.46 7.02
N PRO A 31 -6.91 14.23 7.85
CA PRO A 31 -6.13 13.00 7.83
C PRO A 31 -6.98 11.74 8.03
N GLU A 32 -7.89 11.74 9.00
CA GLU A 32 -8.70 10.56 9.34
C GLU A 32 -9.63 10.18 8.18
N ALA A 33 -10.35 11.17 7.63
CA ALA A 33 -11.23 10.94 6.48
C ALA A 33 -10.47 10.45 5.23
N SER A 34 -9.17 10.78 5.17
CA SER A 34 -8.25 10.41 4.09
C SER A 34 -7.48 9.12 4.36
N LEU A 35 -7.77 8.40 5.44
CA LEU A 35 -7.10 7.16 5.85
C LEU A 35 -5.63 7.34 6.25
N TYR A 36 -5.26 8.53 6.73
CA TYR A 36 -3.98 8.78 7.37
C TYR A 36 -4.08 8.65 8.89
N GLU A 37 -2.97 8.30 9.53
CA GLU A 37 -2.88 8.16 10.99
C GLU A 37 -2.98 9.51 11.68
N ARG A 38 -2.29 10.49 11.12
CA ARG A 38 -2.14 11.81 11.74
C ARG A 38 -1.76 12.85 10.70
N ALA A 39 -1.79 14.12 11.11
CA ALA A 39 -1.15 15.18 10.35
C ALA A 39 0.38 15.05 10.42
N PHE A 40 1.06 15.35 9.31
CA PHE A 40 2.52 15.35 9.21
C PHE A 40 3.02 16.39 8.21
N SER A 41 4.32 16.67 8.25
CA SER A 41 4.92 17.64 7.33
C SER A 41 5.01 17.07 5.92
N ARG A 42 4.15 17.54 5.01
CA ARG A 42 4.22 17.22 3.57
C ARG A 42 5.60 17.46 2.97
N TYR A 43 6.27 18.55 3.37
CA TYR A 43 7.62 18.86 2.90
C TYR A 43 8.62 17.78 3.32
N ARG A 44 8.63 17.40 4.60
CA ARG A 44 9.53 16.35 5.10
C ARG A 44 9.19 14.99 4.51
N ALA A 45 7.90 14.61 4.44
CA ALA A 45 7.46 13.36 3.83
C ALA A 45 7.95 13.24 2.36
N ARG A 46 7.87 14.33 1.58
CA ARG A 46 8.43 14.33 0.21
C ARG A 46 9.94 14.18 0.18
N SER A 47 10.66 14.78 1.14
CA SER A 47 12.13 14.64 1.27
C SER A 47 12.54 13.22 1.68
N GLU A 48 11.77 12.59 2.57
CA GLU A 48 11.93 11.20 2.99
C GLU A 48 11.68 10.25 1.81
N HIS A 49 10.62 10.50 1.02
CA HIS A 49 10.37 9.76 -0.22
C HIS A 49 11.47 9.95 -1.28
N ASP A 50 12.04 11.15 -1.41
CA ASP A 50 13.20 11.37 -2.28
C ASP A 50 14.43 10.58 -1.81
N THR A 51 14.61 10.45 -0.49
CA THR A 51 15.67 9.62 0.09
C THR A 51 15.45 8.14 -0.20
N LEU A 52 14.22 7.63 -0.04
CA LEU A 52 13.85 6.25 -0.42
C LEU A 52 14.22 5.95 -1.88
N GLN A 53 13.77 6.80 -2.81
CA GLN A 53 14.07 6.65 -4.24
C GLN A 53 15.57 6.69 -4.53
N ARG A 54 16.29 7.63 -3.90
CA ARG A 54 17.73 7.79 -4.07
C ARG A 54 18.49 6.56 -3.59
N VAL A 55 18.17 6.05 -2.40
CA VAL A 55 18.81 4.85 -1.84
C VAL A 55 18.56 3.62 -2.71
N LEU A 56 17.31 3.40 -3.15
CA LEU A 56 16.98 2.32 -4.08
C LEU A 56 17.82 2.39 -5.36
N LYS A 57 17.95 3.59 -5.95
CA LYS A 57 18.65 3.79 -7.21
C LYS A 57 20.18 3.75 -7.09
N GLU A 58 20.73 4.50 -6.13
CA GLU A 58 22.17 4.76 -6.04
C GLU A 58 22.90 3.70 -5.22
N GLU A 59 22.31 3.22 -4.12
CA GLU A 59 22.96 2.23 -3.23
C GLU A 59 22.65 0.80 -3.66
N PHE A 60 21.42 0.54 -4.12
CA PHE A 60 20.97 -0.81 -4.46
C PHE A 60 20.84 -1.08 -5.95
N ASN A 61 21.08 -0.08 -6.81
CA ASN A 61 20.99 -0.17 -8.26
C ASN A 61 19.64 -0.73 -8.76
N VAL A 62 18.56 -0.38 -8.06
CA VAL A 62 17.18 -0.69 -8.45
C VAL A 62 16.70 0.36 -9.45
N ASN A 63 16.08 -0.09 -10.54
CA ASN A 63 15.40 0.81 -11.47
C ASN A 63 14.08 1.32 -10.85
N VAL A 64 14.06 2.61 -10.51
CA VAL A 64 12.91 3.25 -9.87
C VAL A 64 12.09 4.02 -10.91
N LEU A 65 10.89 3.53 -11.20
CA LEU A 65 9.91 4.15 -12.07
C LEU A 65 9.01 5.09 -11.26
N ARG A 66 9.00 6.38 -11.59
CA ARG A 66 8.01 7.30 -11.04
C ARG A 66 6.73 7.24 -11.87
N LEU A 67 5.59 6.94 -11.25
CA LEU A 67 4.30 6.78 -11.95
C LEU A 67 4.00 7.95 -12.88
N ASP A 68 4.02 9.17 -12.34
CA ASP A 68 3.72 10.40 -13.08
C ASP A 68 4.65 10.61 -14.29
N LYS A 69 5.96 10.55 -14.08
CA LYS A 69 6.96 10.70 -15.13
C LYS A 69 6.89 9.60 -16.18
N THR A 70 6.71 8.35 -15.75
CA THR A 70 6.68 7.19 -16.63
C THR A 70 5.46 7.26 -17.55
N LEU A 71 4.30 7.66 -17.02
CA LEU A 71 3.10 7.88 -17.81
C LEU A 71 3.23 9.09 -18.75
N ALA A 72 3.81 10.20 -18.26
CA ALA A 72 4.05 11.37 -19.10
C ALA A 72 4.95 11.03 -20.29
N ASP A 73 6.11 10.41 -20.04
CA ASP A 73 7.05 9.98 -21.06
C ASP A 73 6.43 8.97 -22.05
N ALA A 74 5.57 8.07 -21.55
CA ALA A 74 4.89 7.09 -22.39
C ALA A 74 3.84 7.74 -23.30
N ALA A 75 3.04 8.65 -22.77
CA ALA A 75 2.02 9.39 -23.53
C ALA A 75 2.66 10.33 -24.57
N ASP A 76 3.78 10.98 -24.25
CA ASP A 76 4.48 11.85 -25.19
C ASP A 76 5.08 11.06 -26.38
N ARG A 77 5.34 9.76 -26.21
CA ARG A 77 5.91 8.88 -27.25
C ARG A 77 4.87 8.01 -27.96
N ASN A 78 3.68 7.85 -27.40
CA ASN A 78 2.64 6.96 -27.91
C ASN A 78 1.26 7.64 -27.84
N SER A 79 0.72 7.96 -29.02
CA SER A 79 -0.58 8.63 -29.17
C SER A 79 -1.75 7.81 -28.61
N GLU A 80 -1.69 6.48 -28.61
CA GLU A 80 -2.74 5.63 -28.04
C GLU A 80 -2.77 5.75 -26.50
N ILE A 81 -1.59 5.76 -25.86
CA ILE A 81 -1.46 5.96 -24.41
C ILE A 81 -1.91 7.38 -24.05
N ARG A 82 -1.52 8.39 -24.84
CA ARG A 82 -1.95 9.78 -24.66
C ARG A 82 -3.46 9.90 -24.74
N GLN A 83 -4.08 9.36 -25.80
CA GLN A 83 -5.53 9.43 -25.97
C GLN A 83 -6.25 8.76 -24.82
N LYS A 84 -5.78 7.60 -24.37
CA LYS A 84 -6.37 6.90 -23.23
C LYS A 84 -6.26 7.67 -21.92
N LEU A 85 -5.12 8.31 -21.66
CA LEU A 85 -4.97 9.19 -20.49
C LEU A 85 -5.95 10.37 -20.55
N ILE A 86 -6.08 11.01 -21.72
CA ILE A 86 -7.03 12.10 -21.94
C ILE A 86 -8.47 11.62 -21.69
N ASP A 87 -8.87 10.49 -22.29
CA ASP A 87 -10.22 9.95 -22.14
C ASP A 87 -10.54 9.64 -20.67
N MET A 88 -9.58 9.04 -19.94
CA MET A 88 -9.72 8.79 -18.51
C MET A 88 -9.83 10.10 -17.71
N ALA A 89 -8.96 11.08 -17.96
CA ALA A 89 -9.00 12.37 -17.29
C ALA A 89 -10.34 13.09 -17.52
N LEU A 90 -10.82 13.14 -18.76
CA LEU A 90 -12.11 13.75 -19.10
C LEU A 90 -13.30 12.99 -18.50
N SER A 91 -13.18 11.69 -18.25
CA SER A 91 -14.24 10.90 -17.62
C SER A 91 -14.40 11.19 -16.12
N VAL A 92 -13.33 11.65 -15.45
CA VAL A 92 -13.34 11.94 -14.01
C VAL A 92 -13.52 13.42 -13.71
N LEU A 93 -13.21 14.30 -14.67
CA LEU A 93 -13.47 15.74 -14.58
C LEU A 93 -14.97 16.02 -14.72
N LYS A 94 -15.56 16.64 -13.69
CA LYS A 94 -16.97 17.01 -13.69
C LYS A 94 -17.15 18.51 -13.87
N PHE A 95 -18.16 18.89 -14.64
CA PHE A 95 -18.64 20.26 -14.75
C PHE A 95 -20.08 20.32 -14.26
N ASP A 96 -20.32 21.14 -13.24
CA ASP A 96 -21.61 21.42 -12.64
C ASP A 96 -22.02 22.88 -12.90
N GLY A 97 -23.31 23.14 -13.07
CA GLY A 97 -23.87 24.39 -13.56
C GLY A 97 -25.16 24.14 -14.33
N THR A 98 -25.65 25.13 -15.09
CA THR A 98 -26.74 24.86 -16.05
C THR A 98 -26.25 23.87 -17.12
N PRO A 99 -27.14 23.06 -17.74
CA PRO A 99 -26.72 22.13 -18.80
C PRO A 99 -25.91 22.81 -19.91
N SER A 100 -26.30 24.02 -20.31
CA SER A 100 -25.59 24.81 -21.32
C SER A 100 -24.17 25.19 -20.88
N GLU A 101 -23.99 25.69 -19.65
CA GLU A 101 -22.67 26.08 -19.14
C GLU A 101 -21.74 24.87 -19.02
N ALA A 102 -22.25 23.75 -18.50
CA ALA A 102 -21.48 22.53 -18.35
C ALA A 102 -21.09 21.93 -19.72
N ASP A 103 -21.98 21.96 -20.71
CA ASP A 103 -21.70 21.51 -22.07
C ASP A 103 -20.69 22.42 -22.79
N GLU A 104 -20.84 23.74 -22.65
CA GLU A 104 -19.91 24.72 -23.21
C GLU A 104 -18.49 24.54 -22.66
N ALA A 105 -18.35 24.39 -21.34
CA ALA A 105 -17.05 24.14 -20.71
C ALA A 105 -16.41 22.82 -21.17
N ARG A 106 -17.19 21.75 -21.28
CA ARG A 106 -16.72 20.47 -21.84
C ARG A 106 -16.26 20.61 -23.29
N ASN A 107 -17.01 21.32 -24.11
CA ASN A 107 -16.69 21.52 -25.52
C ASN A 107 -15.44 22.39 -25.70
N GLN A 108 -15.29 23.44 -24.88
CA GLN A 108 -14.10 24.29 -24.89
C GLN A 108 -12.85 23.49 -24.52
N MET A 109 -12.90 22.69 -23.45
CA MET A 109 -11.75 21.87 -23.06
C MET A 109 -11.38 20.83 -24.14
N LYS A 110 -12.37 20.22 -24.79
CA LYS A 110 -12.13 19.31 -25.92
C LYS A 110 -11.56 20.04 -27.14
N HIS A 111 -11.95 21.28 -27.38
CA HIS A 111 -11.40 22.10 -28.46
C HIS A 111 -9.92 22.43 -28.21
N ASP A 112 -9.58 22.76 -26.96
CA ASP A 112 -8.23 23.17 -26.54
C ASP A 112 -7.35 21.98 -26.14
N ILE A 113 -7.78 20.74 -26.39
CA ILE A 113 -7.17 19.54 -25.81
C ILE A 113 -5.66 19.40 -26.11
N ASP A 114 -5.25 19.83 -27.31
CA ASP A 114 -3.86 19.78 -27.78
C ASP A 114 -2.99 20.90 -27.21
N LEU A 115 -3.58 21.92 -26.58
CA LEU A 115 -2.86 23.01 -25.91
C LEU A 115 -2.41 22.61 -24.50
N TYR A 116 -3.04 21.60 -23.90
CA TYR A 116 -2.68 21.11 -22.58
C TYR A 116 -1.52 20.11 -22.64
N ASP A 117 -0.59 20.25 -21.70
CA ASP A 117 0.47 19.28 -21.51
C ASP A 117 -0.05 17.98 -20.87
N THR A 118 0.78 16.95 -20.87
CA THR A 118 0.42 15.64 -20.31
C THR A 118 0.21 15.68 -18.80
N ASN A 119 0.90 16.58 -18.09
CA ASN A 119 0.76 16.71 -16.65
C ASN A 119 -0.61 17.28 -16.26
N HIS A 120 -1.21 18.12 -17.11
CA HIS A 120 -2.57 18.61 -16.91
C HIS A 120 -3.58 17.46 -16.74
N PHE A 121 -3.49 16.43 -17.58
CA PHE A 121 -4.36 15.25 -17.50
C PHE A 121 -4.02 14.34 -16.32
N ILE A 122 -2.72 14.23 -15.96
CA ILE A 122 -2.29 13.52 -14.75
C ILE A 122 -2.85 14.20 -13.49
N ASP A 123 -2.80 15.54 -13.41
CA ASP A 123 -3.34 16.29 -12.29
C ASP A 123 -4.86 16.14 -12.18
N ILE A 124 -5.58 16.10 -13.30
CA ILE A 124 -7.03 15.79 -13.31
C ILE A 124 -7.28 14.38 -12.76
N MET A 125 -6.48 13.38 -13.15
CA MET A 125 -6.60 12.02 -12.62
C MET A 125 -6.35 11.95 -11.11
N LEU A 126 -5.33 12.66 -10.61
CA LEU A 126 -4.97 12.70 -9.20
C LEU A 126 -6.00 13.45 -8.34
N LEU A 127 -6.49 14.58 -8.84
CA LEU A 127 -7.33 15.51 -8.08
C LEU A 127 -8.83 15.28 -8.26
N ARG A 128 -9.24 14.62 -9.35
CA ARG A 128 -10.65 14.34 -9.70
C ARG A 128 -11.57 15.54 -9.45
N PRO A 129 -11.27 16.70 -10.08
CA PRO A 129 -11.94 17.95 -9.75
C PRO A 129 -13.38 17.98 -10.28
N GLU A 130 -14.23 18.68 -9.54
CA GLU A 130 -15.58 19.08 -9.95
C GLU A 130 -15.65 20.61 -9.99
N VAL A 131 -15.84 21.12 -11.20
CA VAL A 131 -15.87 22.55 -11.51
C VAL A 131 -17.31 23.02 -11.51
N HIS A 132 -17.68 23.83 -10.52
CA HIS A 132 -18.99 24.44 -10.40
C HIS A 132 -18.96 25.85 -10.99
N LEU A 133 -19.71 26.05 -12.07
CA LEU A 133 -19.80 27.31 -12.81
C LEU A 133 -21.10 28.04 -12.43
N LYS A 134 -20.98 29.35 -12.19
CA LYS A 134 -22.14 30.20 -11.97
C LYS A 134 -21.98 31.53 -12.70
N SER A 135 -22.76 31.73 -13.74
CA SER A 135 -22.89 33.04 -14.38
C SER A 135 -23.86 33.93 -13.58
N ALA A 136 -23.40 35.10 -13.13
CA ALA A 136 -24.30 36.11 -12.57
C ALA A 136 -24.96 36.88 -13.72
N THR A 137 -26.26 37.20 -13.62
CA THR A 137 -26.96 38.01 -14.63
C THR A 137 -26.28 39.37 -14.78
N GLY A 138 -25.72 39.63 -15.97
CA GLY A 138 -25.01 40.86 -16.31
C GLY A 138 -23.50 40.87 -16.02
N ALA A 139 -22.92 39.75 -15.54
CA ALA A 139 -21.48 39.61 -15.40
C ALA A 139 -20.83 39.13 -16.71
N SER A 140 -19.63 39.64 -17.02
CA SER A 140 -18.86 39.28 -18.21
C SER A 140 -18.07 37.97 -18.07
N ALA A 141 -17.95 37.44 -16.85
CA ALA A 141 -17.23 36.20 -16.57
C ALA A 141 -17.99 35.34 -15.56
N ALA A 142 -17.98 34.03 -15.79
CA ALA A 142 -18.54 33.05 -14.84
C ALA A 142 -17.67 32.99 -13.58
N HIS A 143 -18.31 32.90 -12.41
CA HIS A 143 -17.63 32.58 -11.17
C HIS A 143 -17.37 31.08 -11.11
N MET A 144 -16.13 30.68 -10.84
CA MET A 144 -15.72 29.28 -10.74
C MET A 144 -15.47 28.88 -9.28
N ARG A 145 -16.06 27.77 -8.84
CA ARG A 145 -15.73 27.09 -7.59
C ARG A 145 -15.28 25.67 -7.92
N ILE A 146 -14.17 25.21 -7.36
CA ILE A 146 -13.67 23.86 -7.58
C ILE A 146 -13.83 23.05 -6.29
N THR A 147 -14.37 21.85 -6.40
CA THR A 147 -14.30 20.82 -5.37
C THR A 147 -13.53 19.60 -5.92
N SER A 148 -13.22 18.64 -5.05
CA SER A 148 -12.50 17.42 -5.42
C SER A 148 -13.28 16.22 -4.86
N SER A 149 -13.52 15.22 -5.71
CA SER A 149 -14.19 13.98 -5.33
C SER A 149 -13.17 12.85 -5.20
N ASP A 150 -12.82 12.50 -3.97
CA ASP A 150 -11.88 11.42 -3.64
C ASP A 150 -10.49 11.60 -4.31
N PRO A 151 -9.74 12.66 -3.99
CA PRO A 151 -8.37 12.80 -4.51
C PRO A 151 -7.55 11.57 -4.14
N LEU A 152 -6.65 11.14 -5.02
CA LEU A 152 -5.86 9.91 -4.85
C LEU A 152 -4.73 10.08 -3.82
N SER A 153 -5.06 10.54 -2.62
CA SER A 153 -4.14 10.95 -1.57
C SER A 153 -3.23 9.80 -1.12
N ASN A 154 -3.74 8.56 -1.08
CA ASN A 154 -3.00 7.37 -0.67
C ASN A 154 -2.20 6.70 -1.79
N LEU A 155 -2.19 7.27 -3.02
CA LEU A 155 -1.51 6.66 -4.16
C LEU A 155 0.00 6.48 -3.96
N TYR A 156 0.62 7.24 -3.05
CA TYR A 156 2.04 7.04 -2.73
C TYR A 156 2.30 5.70 -2.04
N PHE A 157 1.28 5.06 -1.46
CA PHE A 157 1.30 3.66 -1.11
C PHE A 157 0.98 2.80 -2.33
N MET A 158 1.99 2.63 -3.18
CA MET A 158 1.90 1.91 -4.44
C MET A 158 1.71 0.39 -4.27
N ARG A 159 1.82 -0.17 -3.06
CA ARG A 159 1.66 -1.61 -2.81
C ARG A 159 0.25 -2.10 -3.08
N ASP A 160 -0.76 -1.33 -2.70
CA ASP A 160 -2.09 -1.91 -2.45
C ASP A 160 -2.96 -2.01 -3.70
N GLN A 161 -2.70 -1.21 -4.73
CA GLN A 161 -3.53 -1.14 -5.92
C GLN A 161 -3.41 -2.38 -6.83
N GLN A 162 -2.46 -3.26 -6.54
CA GLN A 162 -2.29 -4.53 -7.23
C GLN A 162 -1.52 -5.57 -6.41
N ALA A 163 -1.72 -6.84 -6.71
CA ALA A 163 -0.86 -7.93 -6.26
C ALA A 163 -0.06 -8.48 -7.44
N THR A 164 1.28 -8.46 -7.37
CA THR A 164 2.14 -9.05 -8.40
C THR A 164 2.35 -10.53 -8.11
N THR A 165 1.77 -11.40 -8.94
CA THR A 165 1.76 -12.87 -8.76
C THR A 165 2.74 -13.55 -9.72
N ASP A 166 2.93 -14.87 -9.65
CA ASP A 166 3.74 -15.60 -10.64
C ASP A 166 3.04 -15.73 -12.01
N LYS A 167 1.75 -15.35 -12.11
CA LYS A 167 1.02 -15.32 -13.39
C LYS A 167 0.96 -13.93 -14.03
N GLY A 168 1.22 -12.88 -13.26
CA GLY A 168 1.05 -11.50 -13.68
C GLY A 168 0.47 -10.64 -12.57
N ILE A 169 0.15 -9.40 -12.91
CA ILE A 169 -0.47 -8.43 -12.01
C ILE A 169 -1.95 -8.77 -11.85
N PHE A 170 -2.40 -8.94 -10.62
CA PHE A 170 -3.81 -9.00 -10.26
C PHE A 170 -4.24 -7.61 -9.79
N MET A 171 -5.13 -6.93 -10.53
CA MET A 171 -5.58 -5.58 -10.18
C MET A 171 -6.52 -5.61 -8.97
N SER A 172 -6.24 -4.76 -7.99
CA SER A 172 -7.02 -4.67 -6.76
C SER A 172 -8.40 -4.06 -7.00
N ARG A 173 -9.29 -4.32 -6.04
CA ARG A 173 -10.52 -3.56 -5.85
C ARG A 173 -10.53 -3.13 -4.39
N MET A 174 -10.15 -1.89 -4.14
CA MET A 174 -9.93 -1.36 -2.79
C MET A 174 -11.19 -1.48 -1.93
N SER A 175 -11.02 -1.77 -0.63
CA SER A 175 -12.16 -1.91 0.27
C SER A 175 -12.76 -0.55 0.65
N LYS A 176 -11.88 0.42 0.93
CA LYS A 176 -12.28 1.78 1.32
C LYS A 176 -12.61 2.65 0.09
N PRO A 177 -13.78 3.31 0.05
CA PRO A 177 -14.22 4.13 -1.09
C PRO A 177 -13.18 5.14 -1.59
N GLN A 178 -12.49 5.81 -0.66
CA GLN A 178 -11.49 6.85 -0.92
C GLN A 178 -10.37 6.38 -1.85
N ARG A 179 -10.05 5.08 -1.83
CA ARG A 179 -8.97 4.48 -2.61
C ARG A 179 -9.44 3.80 -3.89
N ARG A 180 -10.75 3.63 -4.11
CA ARG A 180 -11.30 2.75 -5.18
C ARG A 180 -10.89 3.15 -6.59
N HIS A 181 -10.48 4.40 -6.80
CA HIS A 181 -10.05 4.92 -8.08
C HIS A 181 -8.53 4.82 -8.31
N GLU A 182 -7.73 4.54 -7.28
CA GLU A 182 -6.27 4.41 -7.41
C GLU A 182 -5.86 3.28 -8.38
N PRO A 183 -6.49 2.08 -8.37
CA PRO A 183 -6.13 1.01 -9.30
C PRO A 183 -6.38 1.34 -10.77
N GLU A 184 -7.30 2.25 -11.09
CA GLU A 184 -7.52 2.69 -12.48
C GLU A 184 -6.27 3.36 -13.03
N PHE A 185 -5.59 4.16 -12.18
CA PHE A 185 -4.40 4.90 -12.57
C PHE A 185 -3.16 4.00 -12.64
N THR A 186 -3.00 3.08 -11.68
CA THR A 186 -1.89 2.10 -11.74
C THR A 186 -2.08 1.11 -12.90
N GLU A 187 -3.32 0.72 -13.24
CA GLU A 187 -3.59 -0.11 -14.43
C GLU A 187 -3.13 0.57 -15.72
N LEU A 188 -3.28 1.90 -15.84
CA LEU A 188 -2.77 2.65 -16.99
C LEU A 188 -1.23 2.59 -17.05
N LEU A 189 -0.55 2.71 -15.91
CA LEU A 189 0.91 2.54 -15.82
C LEU A 189 1.34 1.13 -16.24
N TRP A 190 0.66 0.09 -15.76
CA TRP A 190 1.00 -1.29 -16.11
C TRP A 190 0.80 -1.57 -17.59
N LYS A 191 -0.26 -1.02 -18.19
CA LYS A 191 -0.50 -1.13 -19.64
C LYS A 191 0.52 -0.35 -20.46
N SER A 192 0.94 0.84 -20.02
CA SER A 192 1.97 1.62 -20.73
C SER A 192 3.34 0.91 -20.73
N LEU A 193 3.59 0.09 -19.70
CA LEU A 193 4.77 -0.75 -19.57
C LEU A 193 4.61 -2.15 -20.19
N ASN A 194 3.46 -2.46 -20.81
CA ASN A 194 3.13 -3.78 -21.36
C ASN A 194 3.24 -4.93 -20.35
N LEU A 195 2.94 -4.67 -19.08
CA LEU A 195 2.96 -5.71 -18.04
C LEU A 195 1.70 -6.59 -18.12
N PRO A 196 1.83 -7.90 -17.88
CA PRO A 196 0.70 -8.83 -17.97
C PRO A 196 -0.28 -8.62 -16.81
N ILE A 197 -1.54 -8.31 -17.12
CA ILE A 197 -2.64 -8.31 -16.15
C ILE A 197 -3.30 -9.69 -16.17
N ALA A 198 -3.10 -10.46 -15.09
CA ALA A 198 -3.59 -11.83 -14.96
C ALA A 198 -5.03 -11.92 -14.46
N GLY A 199 -5.52 -10.87 -13.78
CA GLY A 199 -6.85 -10.84 -13.20
C GLY A 199 -7.18 -9.49 -12.59
N ARG A 200 -8.42 -9.37 -12.10
CA ARG A 200 -8.88 -8.19 -11.36
C ARG A 200 -9.98 -8.54 -10.37
N GLY A 201 -10.06 -7.81 -9.27
CA GLY A 201 -11.20 -7.85 -8.36
C GLY A 201 -12.46 -7.27 -9.04
N SER A 202 -13.62 -7.88 -8.80
CA SER A 202 -14.89 -7.43 -9.39
C SER A 202 -16.10 -7.69 -8.48
N GLY A 203 -17.19 -6.95 -8.69
CA GLY A 203 -18.40 -7.06 -7.88
C GLY A 203 -18.14 -6.69 -6.42
N ASN A 204 -18.42 -7.62 -5.50
CA ASN A 204 -18.22 -7.45 -4.07
C ASN A 204 -16.81 -7.84 -3.59
N ALA A 205 -15.98 -8.43 -4.44
CA ALA A 205 -14.62 -8.81 -4.08
C ALA A 205 -13.76 -7.58 -3.79
N THR A 206 -13.31 -7.44 -2.55
CA THR A 206 -12.28 -6.47 -2.17
C THR A 206 -10.96 -7.20 -1.99
N ILE A 207 -9.90 -6.62 -2.53
CA ILE A 207 -8.54 -7.18 -2.56
C ILE A 207 -7.59 -6.00 -2.50
N GLU A 208 -6.59 -6.02 -1.62
CA GLU A 208 -5.50 -5.05 -1.54
C GLU A 208 -4.15 -5.78 -1.54
N GLY A 209 -3.15 -5.21 -2.21
CA GLY A 209 -1.85 -5.84 -2.43
C GLY A 209 -1.03 -6.11 -1.17
N GLY A 210 -1.22 -5.35 -0.09
CA GLY A 210 -0.59 -5.58 1.22
C GLY A 210 -0.94 -6.93 1.85
N ASP A 211 -2.02 -7.57 1.40
CA ASP A 211 -2.43 -8.91 1.85
C ASP A 211 -1.80 -10.05 1.05
N PHE A 212 -1.03 -9.77 -0.01
CA PHE A 212 -0.44 -10.81 -0.85
C PHE A 212 1.08 -10.84 -0.72
N ILE A 213 1.62 -11.94 -0.18
CA ILE A 213 3.06 -12.12 0.03
C ILE A 213 3.53 -13.40 -0.71
N PRO A 214 4.24 -13.27 -1.83
CA PRO A 214 4.79 -14.41 -2.55
C PRO A 214 6.02 -14.97 -1.80
N MET A 215 6.06 -16.30 -1.60
CA MET A 215 7.08 -17.02 -0.82
C MET A 215 7.63 -18.23 -1.59
N LYS A 216 8.01 -17.99 -2.85
CA LYS A 216 8.58 -18.94 -3.82
C LYS A 216 7.59 -20.03 -4.23
N ASP A 217 7.56 -21.13 -3.50
CA ASP A 217 6.72 -22.29 -3.83
C ASP A 217 5.29 -22.13 -3.27
N PHE A 218 5.11 -21.23 -2.30
CA PHE A 218 3.82 -20.90 -1.71
C PHE A 218 3.60 -19.38 -1.65
N ALA A 219 2.39 -18.94 -1.36
CA ALA A 219 2.07 -17.55 -1.08
C ALA A 219 1.18 -17.41 0.15
N LEU A 220 1.26 -16.26 0.82
CA LEU A 220 0.26 -15.85 1.81
C LEU A 220 -0.78 -14.95 1.14
N LEU A 221 -2.04 -15.12 1.54
CA LEU A 221 -3.15 -14.28 1.12
C LEU A 221 -3.99 -13.90 2.34
N GLY A 222 -4.02 -12.62 2.70
CA GLY A 222 -4.85 -12.10 3.77
C GLY A 222 -6.35 -12.23 3.50
N ASN A 223 -7.12 -12.40 4.57
CA ASN A 223 -8.57 -12.37 4.61
C ASN A 223 -9.03 -11.55 5.83
N GLY A 224 -9.62 -10.38 5.60
CA GLY A 224 -9.95 -9.41 6.64
C GLY A 224 -10.70 -8.18 6.09
N ASP A 225 -10.50 -7.03 6.73
CA ASP A 225 -11.18 -5.76 6.40
C ASP A 225 -10.86 -5.23 4.99
N ARG A 226 -9.66 -5.54 4.47
CA ARG A 226 -9.19 -5.05 3.16
C ARG A 226 -9.40 -6.08 2.05
N THR A 227 -8.99 -7.32 2.28
CA THR A 227 -9.27 -8.45 1.36
C THR A 227 -10.38 -9.36 1.91
N ASN A 228 -11.54 -9.40 1.28
CA ASN A 228 -12.68 -10.18 1.78
C ASN A 228 -12.79 -11.60 1.18
N ASP A 229 -13.75 -12.41 1.64
CA ASP A 229 -13.96 -13.79 1.17
C ASP A 229 -14.15 -13.90 -0.34
N ASP A 230 -14.88 -12.97 -0.95
CA ASP A 230 -15.08 -12.96 -2.40
C ASP A 230 -13.80 -12.59 -3.15
N GLY A 231 -12.96 -11.73 -2.55
CA GLY A 231 -11.61 -11.43 -2.99
C GLY A 231 -10.71 -12.67 -2.99
N VAL A 232 -10.66 -13.37 -1.86
CA VAL A 232 -9.91 -14.64 -1.74
C VAL A 232 -10.36 -15.65 -2.78
N LYS A 233 -11.67 -15.86 -2.95
CA LYS A 233 -12.21 -16.77 -3.98
C LYS A 233 -11.78 -16.39 -5.39
N GLN A 234 -11.82 -15.10 -5.74
CA GLN A 234 -11.41 -14.63 -7.07
C GLN A 234 -9.90 -14.79 -7.30
N MET A 235 -9.08 -14.46 -6.31
CA MET A 235 -7.62 -14.65 -6.40
C MET A 235 -7.27 -16.13 -6.57
N LEU A 236 -7.81 -17.02 -5.73
CA LEU A 236 -7.62 -18.46 -5.88
C LEU A 236 -8.09 -18.96 -7.26
N SER A 237 -9.23 -18.46 -7.76
CA SER A 237 -9.74 -18.86 -9.09
C SER A 237 -8.88 -18.37 -10.27
N SER A 238 -8.12 -17.27 -10.10
CA SER A 238 -7.11 -16.82 -11.09
C SER A 238 -5.87 -17.73 -11.12
N GLY A 239 -5.73 -18.55 -10.09
CA GLY A 239 -4.77 -19.64 -10.01
C GLY A 239 -3.33 -19.22 -9.72
N LEU A 240 -3.08 -17.97 -9.30
CA LEU A 240 -1.89 -17.28 -8.72
C LEU A 240 -0.46 -17.72 -9.10
N GLY A 241 -0.22 -18.98 -9.39
CA GLY A 241 1.03 -19.56 -9.90
C GLY A 241 1.83 -20.32 -8.86
N PHE A 242 1.32 -20.42 -7.63
CA PHE A 242 1.98 -21.08 -6.50
C PHE A 242 1.42 -22.47 -6.26
N ASP A 243 2.24 -23.40 -5.75
CA ASP A 243 1.79 -24.76 -5.45
C ASP A 243 0.85 -24.81 -4.23
N GLU A 244 1.04 -23.85 -3.32
CA GLU A 244 0.26 -23.71 -2.09
C GLU A 244 -0.07 -22.24 -1.80
N VAL A 245 -1.27 -21.99 -1.28
CA VAL A 245 -1.69 -20.67 -0.80
C VAL A 245 -2.21 -20.81 0.61
N ALA A 246 -1.59 -20.09 1.55
CA ALA A 246 -2.05 -19.99 2.93
C ALA A 246 -2.94 -18.76 3.07
N VAL A 247 -4.24 -18.97 3.26
CA VAL A 247 -5.19 -17.90 3.53
C VAL A 247 -5.11 -17.53 5.00
N VAL A 248 -4.60 -16.33 5.29
CA VAL A 248 -4.35 -15.80 6.63
C VAL A 248 -5.54 -14.95 7.06
N HIS A 249 -6.30 -15.42 8.03
CA HIS A 249 -7.41 -14.65 8.60
C HIS A 249 -6.87 -13.57 9.53
N GLN A 250 -7.32 -12.34 9.33
CA GLN A 250 -6.94 -11.18 10.13
C GLN A 250 -7.16 -11.50 11.62
N PRO A 251 -6.10 -11.47 12.45
CA PRO A 251 -6.24 -11.70 13.87
C PRO A 251 -7.02 -10.56 14.53
N MET A 252 -7.53 -10.79 15.74
CA MET A 252 -7.87 -9.69 16.64
C MET A 252 -6.64 -9.38 17.50
N HIS A 253 -6.34 -8.09 17.69
CA HIS A 253 -5.31 -7.70 18.64
C HIS A 253 -5.75 -8.06 20.08
N PRO A 254 -5.03 -8.93 20.82
CA PRO A 254 -5.49 -9.43 22.13
C PRO A 254 -5.66 -8.36 23.22
N LEU A 255 -5.00 -7.21 23.07
CA LEU A 255 -5.11 -6.06 23.98
C LEU A 255 -6.20 -5.05 23.59
N ILE A 256 -6.96 -5.31 22.52
CA ILE A 256 -8.10 -4.49 22.10
C ILE A 256 -9.37 -5.33 22.31
N PRO A 257 -10.21 -4.97 23.29
CA PRO A 257 -11.45 -5.69 23.52
C PRO A 257 -12.47 -5.40 22.41
N GLY A 258 -13.31 -6.39 22.13
CA GLY A 258 -14.37 -6.30 21.13
C GLY A 258 -14.31 -7.43 20.11
N ASN A 259 -15.32 -7.48 19.23
CA ASN A 259 -15.41 -8.47 18.15
C ASN A 259 -15.02 -7.87 16.78
N GLU A 260 -14.61 -6.59 16.75
CA GLU A 260 -14.21 -5.91 15.53
C GLU A 260 -12.73 -5.54 15.62
N PRO A 261 -11.90 -5.92 14.62
CA PRO A 261 -10.51 -5.51 14.58
C PRO A 261 -10.39 -3.98 14.50
N ASP A 262 -9.27 -3.44 14.97
CA ASP A 262 -8.95 -2.05 14.70
C ASP A 262 -8.55 -1.93 13.23
N PRO A 263 -9.20 -1.05 12.43
CA PRO A 263 -9.02 -1.02 10.99
C PRO A 263 -7.62 -0.56 10.54
N MET A 264 -6.74 -0.16 11.46
CA MET A 264 -5.42 0.39 11.16
C MET A 264 -4.24 -0.31 11.86
N ILE A 265 -4.47 -1.13 12.90
CA ILE A 265 -3.37 -1.79 13.63
C ILE A 265 -2.87 -3.04 12.88
N ASP A 266 -3.77 -3.87 12.37
CA ASP A 266 -3.46 -5.13 11.69
C ASP A 266 -4.19 -5.24 10.33
N MET A 267 -4.27 -4.11 9.62
CA MET A 267 -5.06 -3.95 8.40
C MET A 267 -4.69 -4.88 7.24
N HIS A 268 -3.40 -5.20 7.09
CA HIS A 268 -2.88 -6.11 6.07
C HIS A 268 -1.84 -7.04 6.68
N VAL A 269 -1.60 -8.18 6.04
CA VAL A 269 -0.54 -9.11 6.48
C VAL A 269 0.83 -8.41 6.61
N ASP A 270 1.17 -7.54 5.65
CA ASP A 270 2.47 -6.82 5.62
C ASP A 270 2.67 -5.75 6.71
N THR A 271 1.65 -5.48 7.55
CA THR A 271 1.75 -4.55 8.68
C THR A 271 2.11 -5.25 9.99
N TYR A 272 2.08 -6.58 10.05
CA TYR A 272 2.49 -7.34 11.24
C TYR A 272 3.36 -8.57 10.93
N PHE A 273 3.58 -8.88 9.65
CA PHE A 273 4.42 -9.96 9.17
C PHE A 273 5.11 -9.56 7.87
N ASN A 274 6.42 -9.81 7.72
CA ASN A 274 7.09 -9.62 6.44
C ASN A 274 8.34 -10.50 6.31
N VAL A 275 8.84 -10.65 5.08
CA VAL A 275 9.88 -11.62 4.71
C VAL A 275 11.20 -10.90 4.47
N ALA A 276 12.21 -11.18 5.29
CA ALA A 276 13.53 -10.53 5.19
C ALA A 276 14.53 -11.34 4.37
N SER A 277 14.35 -12.66 4.30
CA SER A 277 15.23 -13.58 3.58
C SER A 277 14.50 -14.89 3.24
N SER A 278 15.15 -15.77 2.49
CA SER A 278 14.69 -17.13 2.18
C SER A 278 14.58 -18.04 3.40
N SER A 279 15.07 -17.60 4.56
CA SER A 279 15.07 -18.35 5.82
C SER A 279 14.48 -17.59 7.00
N THR A 280 14.18 -16.29 6.86
CA THR A 280 13.87 -15.42 8.01
C THR A 280 12.73 -14.46 7.69
N VAL A 281 11.76 -14.43 8.60
CA VAL A 281 10.66 -13.46 8.62
C VAL A 281 10.77 -12.58 9.86
N VAL A 282 10.08 -11.45 9.83
CA VAL A 282 9.97 -10.51 10.94
C VAL A 282 8.49 -10.25 11.19
N GLY A 283 8.03 -10.32 12.45
CA GLY A 283 6.62 -10.07 12.73
C GLY A 283 6.26 -10.03 14.21
N SER A 284 5.04 -9.57 14.51
CA SER A 284 4.49 -9.57 15.86
C SER A 284 4.07 -10.99 16.24
N GLU A 285 4.87 -11.69 17.03
CA GLU A 285 4.56 -13.07 17.45
C GLU A 285 3.16 -13.21 18.07
N LEU A 286 2.72 -12.17 18.80
CA LEU A 286 1.39 -12.10 19.37
C LEU A 286 0.32 -12.24 18.28
N LEU A 287 0.42 -11.47 17.20
CA LEU A 287 -0.51 -11.51 16.08
C LEU A 287 -0.35 -12.80 15.26
N LEU A 288 0.88 -13.26 15.02
CA LEU A 288 1.13 -14.50 14.26
C LEU A 288 0.50 -15.74 14.93
N LYS A 289 0.53 -15.80 16.26
CA LYS A 289 -0.06 -16.90 17.04
C LYS A 289 -1.59 -16.86 17.08
N ASN A 290 -2.19 -15.69 16.85
CA ASN A 290 -3.65 -15.51 16.82
C ASN A 290 -4.25 -15.54 15.40
N ALA A 291 -3.43 -15.31 14.36
CA ALA A 291 -3.87 -15.35 12.98
C ALA A 291 -4.10 -16.80 12.54
N ARG A 292 -5.37 -17.16 12.29
CA ARG A 292 -5.75 -18.49 11.77
C ARG A 292 -5.35 -18.61 10.31
N VAL A 293 -4.87 -19.78 9.90
CA VAL A 293 -4.53 -20.09 8.51
C VAL A 293 -5.33 -21.28 7.99
N ASP A 294 -5.91 -21.12 6.80
CA ASP A 294 -6.46 -22.20 5.99
C ASP A 294 -5.54 -22.46 4.79
N ILE A 295 -5.12 -23.72 4.59
CA ILE A 295 -4.16 -24.08 3.54
C ILE A 295 -4.88 -24.60 2.29
N TYR A 296 -4.56 -24.02 1.14
CA TYR A 296 -5.07 -24.39 -0.17
C TYR A 296 -3.96 -24.93 -1.06
N LEU A 297 -4.20 -26.08 -1.68
CA LEU A 297 -3.24 -26.75 -2.56
C LEU A 297 -3.71 -26.64 -4.01
N ARG A 298 -2.76 -26.40 -4.91
CA ARG A 298 -3.02 -26.32 -6.35
C ARG A 298 -3.22 -27.70 -6.95
N GLU A 299 -4.36 -27.92 -7.59
CA GLU A 299 -4.68 -29.14 -8.33
C GLU A 299 -4.14 -29.07 -9.77
N SER A 300 -4.12 -30.22 -10.45
CA SER A 300 -3.61 -30.34 -11.83
C SER A 300 -4.34 -29.47 -12.86
N ASP A 301 -5.59 -29.09 -12.61
CA ASP A 301 -6.37 -28.17 -13.46
C ASP A 301 -6.05 -26.69 -13.16
N GLY A 302 -5.14 -26.42 -12.21
CA GLY A 302 -4.70 -25.10 -11.81
C GLY A 302 -5.58 -24.40 -10.78
N LYS A 303 -6.67 -25.03 -10.31
CA LYS A 303 -7.51 -24.51 -9.23
C LYS A 303 -6.94 -24.88 -7.87
N TYR A 304 -7.39 -24.16 -6.85
CA TYR A 304 -7.00 -24.42 -5.47
C TYR A 304 -8.10 -25.14 -4.70
N LYS A 305 -7.72 -26.15 -3.93
CA LYS A 305 -8.60 -26.90 -3.03
C LYS A 305 -8.14 -26.76 -1.60
N ASN A 306 -9.09 -26.49 -0.70
CA ASN A 306 -8.82 -26.44 0.74
C ASN A 306 -8.38 -27.83 1.22
N SER A 307 -7.23 -27.90 1.89
CA SER A 307 -6.66 -29.14 2.42
C SER A 307 -7.38 -29.64 3.69
N GLY A 308 -8.19 -28.80 4.34
CA GLY A 308 -8.81 -29.07 5.63
C GLY A 308 -7.89 -28.84 6.83
N ASN A 309 -6.60 -28.56 6.60
CA ASN A 309 -5.63 -28.28 7.65
C ASN A 309 -5.83 -26.88 8.21
N LYS A 310 -5.96 -26.79 9.53
CA LYS A 310 -6.04 -25.53 10.28
C LYS A 310 -4.80 -25.38 11.14
N THR A 311 -4.21 -24.19 11.12
CA THR A 311 -3.02 -23.85 11.91
C THR A 311 -3.01 -22.35 12.24
N THR A 312 -1.97 -21.88 12.91
CA THR A 312 -1.70 -20.44 13.11
C THR A 312 -0.65 -19.98 12.09
N LEU A 313 -0.58 -18.68 11.81
CA LEU A 313 0.48 -18.16 10.94
C LEU A 313 1.86 -18.44 11.52
N TYR A 314 2.01 -18.36 12.86
CA TYR A 314 3.25 -18.71 13.54
C TYR A 314 3.67 -20.17 13.25
N ASP A 315 2.79 -21.13 13.53
CA ASP A 315 3.09 -22.55 13.37
C ASP A 315 3.29 -22.93 11.89
N TYR A 316 2.49 -22.34 10.99
CA TYR A 316 2.64 -22.51 9.55
C TYR A 316 4.03 -22.09 9.09
N ILE A 317 4.48 -20.88 9.44
CA ILE A 317 5.77 -20.34 9.03
C ILE A 317 6.93 -21.15 9.62
N LYS A 318 6.82 -21.58 10.89
CA LYS A 318 7.80 -22.50 11.49
C LYS A 318 7.83 -23.86 10.77
N SER A 319 6.68 -24.39 10.35
CA SER A 319 6.61 -25.65 9.59
C SER A 319 7.25 -25.55 8.20
N LYS A 320 7.30 -24.34 7.61
CA LYS A 320 8.02 -24.05 6.36
C LYS A 320 9.52 -23.81 6.57
N GLY A 321 10.02 -23.89 7.81
CA GLY A 321 11.45 -23.82 8.12
C GLY A 321 12.01 -22.42 8.33
N PHE A 322 11.15 -21.39 8.46
CA PHE A 322 11.61 -20.02 8.68
C PHE A 322 11.95 -19.75 10.15
N ASN A 323 13.00 -18.95 10.35
CA ASN A 323 13.25 -18.23 11.59
C ASN A 323 12.27 -17.06 11.69
N ILE A 324 11.83 -16.75 12.91
CA ILE A 324 10.94 -15.62 13.18
C ILE A 324 11.67 -14.66 14.11
N ILE A 325 11.92 -13.44 13.63
CA ILE A 325 12.37 -12.33 14.46
C ILE A 325 11.13 -11.65 15.02
N GLY A 326 10.97 -11.74 16.34
CA GLY A 326 9.83 -11.16 17.05
C GLY A 326 9.89 -9.64 17.16
N LEU A 327 8.79 -8.98 16.82
CA LEU A 327 8.53 -7.57 17.11
C LEU A 327 7.71 -7.43 18.40
N SER A 328 8.05 -6.43 19.21
CA SER A 328 7.18 -5.97 20.28
C SER A 328 5.92 -5.28 19.70
N THR A 329 4.93 -5.01 20.55
CA THR A 329 3.71 -4.31 20.14
C THR A 329 4.01 -2.91 19.60
N VAL A 330 4.82 -2.12 20.31
CA VAL A 330 5.19 -0.77 19.87
C VAL A 330 6.10 -0.79 18.64
N GLU A 331 6.95 -1.82 18.46
CA GLU A 331 7.74 -1.97 17.24
C GLU A 331 6.84 -2.24 16.02
N GLN A 332 5.85 -3.12 16.17
CA GLN A 332 4.86 -3.40 15.14
C GLN A 332 4.07 -2.14 14.76
N MET A 333 3.56 -1.42 15.75
CA MET A 333 2.84 -0.14 15.53
C MET A 333 3.75 0.96 14.97
N ALA A 334 5.07 0.85 15.15
CA ALA A 334 6.05 1.74 14.53
C ALA A 334 6.50 1.28 13.13
N TYR A 335 5.70 0.44 12.47
CA TYR A 335 5.89 -0.04 11.09
C TYR A 335 7.14 -0.91 10.89
N SER A 336 7.67 -1.52 11.96
CA SER A 336 8.92 -2.31 11.89
C SER A 336 8.82 -3.50 10.91
N SER A 337 7.64 -4.08 10.73
CA SER A 337 7.39 -5.16 9.76
C SER A 337 7.34 -4.64 8.31
N ASN A 338 7.04 -3.37 8.07
CA ASN A 338 6.76 -2.86 6.72
C ASN A 338 8.03 -2.41 5.94
N PHE A 339 9.13 -3.14 6.12
CA PHE A 339 10.38 -2.94 5.37
C PHE A 339 10.29 -3.54 3.97
N LEU A 340 11.13 -3.04 3.05
CA LEU A 340 11.24 -3.62 1.71
C LEU A 340 12.45 -4.56 1.64
N CYS A 341 12.23 -5.84 1.34
CA CYS A 341 13.32 -6.77 1.05
C CYS A 341 13.91 -6.47 -0.33
N ILE A 342 15.20 -6.12 -0.38
CA ILE A 342 15.92 -5.76 -1.60
C ILE A 342 16.52 -6.99 -2.27
N ARG A 343 17.02 -7.94 -1.48
CA ARG A 343 17.53 -9.25 -1.90
C ARG A 343 17.62 -10.12 -0.65
N ASP A 344 17.90 -11.40 -0.83
CA ASP A 344 17.98 -12.37 0.26
C ASP A 344 18.90 -11.87 1.40
N GLY A 345 18.30 -11.60 2.57
CA GLY A 345 19.00 -11.10 3.75
C GLY A 345 19.34 -9.61 3.75
N THR A 346 18.90 -8.82 2.77
CA THR A 346 19.09 -7.35 2.76
C THR A 346 17.75 -6.63 2.72
N ILE A 347 17.48 -5.82 3.74
CA ILE A 347 16.22 -5.08 3.87
C ILE A 347 16.44 -3.57 3.93
N LEU A 348 15.50 -2.83 3.37
CA LEU A 348 15.37 -1.39 3.55
C LEU A 348 14.32 -1.13 4.63
N ALA A 349 14.81 -0.87 5.84
CA ALA A 349 14.03 -0.83 7.05
C ALA A 349 13.69 0.60 7.49
N ILE A 350 12.60 0.73 8.23
CA ILE A 350 12.26 1.99 8.89
C ILE A 350 13.03 2.08 10.20
N ASP A 351 13.69 3.22 10.45
CA ASP A 351 14.30 3.53 11.74
C ASP A 351 13.19 3.75 12.79
N SER A 352 12.73 2.65 13.39
CA SER A 352 11.54 2.64 14.23
C SER A 352 11.73 3.43 15.51
N SER A 353 12.99 3.59 15.96
CA SER A 353 13.36 4.42 17.11
C SER A 353 12.87 5.87 17.00
N ARG A 354 12.71 6.38 15.77
CA ARG A 354 12.21 7.73 15.48
C ARG A 354 10.71 7.85 15.57
N ILE A 355 9.99 6.74 15.46
CA ILE A 355 8.52 6.69 15.34
C ILE A 355 7.88 6.29 16.68
N LEU A 356 8.58 5.54 17.55
CA LEU A 356 8.03 5.05 18.82
C LEU A 356 7.33 6.15 19.64
N LYS A 357 7.92 7.36 19.67
CA LYS A 357 7.34 8.48 20.42
C LYS A 357 5.98 8.92 19.85
N SER A 358 5.84 9.02 18.52
CA SER A 358 4.55 9.40 17.93
C SER A 358 3.49 8.32 18.18
N VAL A 359 3.86 7.04 18.06
CA VAL A 359 2.97 5.91 18.37
C VAL A 359 2.40 6.01 19.79
N VAL A 360 3.26 6.30 20.77
CA VAL A 360 2.80 6.49 22.16
C VAL A 360 1.82 7.67 22.25
N MET A 361 2.15 8.82 21.66
CA MET A 361 1.31 10.02 21.71
C MET A 361 -0.06 9.82 21.03
N ASP A 362 -0.09 9.16 19.87
CA ASP A 362 -1.32 8.90 19.12
C ASP A 362 -2.22 7.91 19.88
N LEU A 363 -1.61 6.90 20.52
CA LEU A 363 -2.34 5.94 21.33
C LEU A 363 -2.83 6.55 22.67
N GLU A 364 -2.08 7.51 23.25
CA GLU A 364 -2.55 8.31 24.39
C GLU A 364 -3.81 9.10 24.02
N TYR A 365 -3.85 9.70 22.83
CA TYR A 365 -5.01 10.41 22.33
C TYR A 365 -6.21 9.47 22.14
N LYS A 366 -6.04 8.34 21.44
CA LYS A 366 -7.08 7.32 21.24
C LYS A 366 -7.61 6.76 22.56
N ALA A 367 -6.73 6.50 23.53
CA ALA A 367 -7.13 6.02 24.86
C ALA A 367 -7.79 7.10 25.72
N GLY A 368 -7.53 8.39 25.47
CA GLY A 368 -8.27 9.49 26.07
C GLY A 368 -9.73 9.52 25.64
N GLU A 369 -9.99 9.28 24.35
CA GLU A 369 -11.34 9.22 23.77
C GLU A 369 -12.06 7.90 24.11
N ASN A 370 -11.35 6.76 24.09
CA ASN A 370 -11.92 5.45 24.39
C ASN A 370 -10.98 4.61 25.29
N PRO A 371 -10.97 4.86 26.61
CA PRO A 371 -10.10 4.17 27.55
C PRO A 371 -10.36 2.67 27.64
N GLU A 372 -11.62 2.25 27.51
CA GLU A 372 -11.99 0.84 27.58
C GLU A 372 -11.41 0.04 26.41
N ARG A 373 -11.37 0.64 25.22
CA ARG A 373 -10.83 -0.01 24.01
C ARG A 373 -9.30 0.01 23.95
N TYR A 374 -8.66 1.14 24.28
CA TYR A 374 -7.21 1.30 24.04
C TYR A 374 -6.35 1.31 25.31
N GLY A 375 -6.94 1.34 26.51
CA GLY A 375 -6.18 1.48 27.76
C GLY A 375 -5.19 0.34 28.03
N ALA A 376 -5.59 -0.91 27.77
CA ALA A 376 -4.71 -2.07 27.93
C ALA A 376 -3.54 -2.04 26.93
N LEU A 377 -3.83 -1.72 25.66
CA LEU A 377 -2.81 -1.55 24.62
C LEU A 377 -1.83 -0.42 24.97
N LEU A 378 -2.34 0.73 25.43
CA LEU A 378 -1.51 1.86 25.84
C LEU A 378 -0.55 1.52 26.98
N ASN A 379 -1.02 0.77 27.97
CA ASN A 379 -0.19 0.35 29.09
C ASN A 379 0.97 -0.54 28.64
N GLU A 380 0.72 -1.50 27.75
CA GLU A 380 1.78 -2.36 27.22
C GLU A 380 2.76 -1.57 26.34
N VAL A 381 2.26 -0.72 25.45
CA VAL A 381 3.08 0.14 24.59
C VAL A 381 3.99 1.07 25.41
N LYS A 382 3.48 1.71 26.48
CA LYS A 382 4.29 2.55 27.38
C LYS A 382 5.37 1.76 28.11
N LYS A 383 5.07 0.54 28.53
CA LYS A 383 6.01 -0.36 29.20
C LYS A 383 7.14 -0.77 28.25
N GLU A 384 6.80 -1.21 27.04
CA GLU A 384 7.78 -1.55 26.01
C GLU A 384 8.65 -0.35 25.61
N TYR A 385 8.03 0.82 25.36
CA TYR A 385 8.75 2.06 25.04
C TYR A 385 9.76 2.45 26.13
N SER A 386 9.35 2.37 27.40
CA SER A 386 10.25 2.65 28.53
C SER A 386 11.43 1.68 28.61
N SER A 387 11.20 0.40 28.29
CA SER A 387 12.26 -0.62 28.21
C SER A 387 13.28 -0.27 27.13
N PHE A 388 12.84 0.16 25.96
CA PHE A 388 13.72 0.51 24.84
C PHE A 388 14.59 1.73 25.11
N LEU A 389 14.07 2.73 25.83
CA LEU A 389 14.89 3.87 26.29
C LEU A 389 16.06 3.44 27.18
N SER A 390 15.96 2.28 27.84
CA SER A 390 17.00 1.76 28.74
C SER A 390 17.94 0.71 28.12
N SER A 391 17.45 -0.08 27.16
CA SER A 391 18.16 -1.24 26.58
C SER A 391 18.70 -1.01 25.17
N GLY A 392 18.17 -0.04 24.42
CA GLY A 392 18.71 0.42 23.12
C GLY A 392 18.47 -0.49 21.91
N GLY A 393 18.00 -1.73 22.09
CA GLY A 393 17.73 -2.66 20.99
C GLY A 393 16.34 -2.48 20.38
N VAL A 394 16.18 -1.52 19.46
CA VAL A 394 14.95 -1.29 18.68
C VAL A 394 15.19 -1.67 17.23
N PHE A 395 14.18 -2.22 16.55
CA PHE A 395 14.25 -2.47 15.11
C PHE A 395 14.68 -1.21 14.31
N PRO A 396 15.61 -1.32 13.34
CA PRO A 396 16.25 -2.55 12.86
C PRO A 396 17.60 -2.88 13.55
N TYR A 397 17.97 -2.20 14.63
CA TYR A 397 19.28 -2.33 15.28
C TYR A 397 19.35 -3.43 16.35
N LYS A 398 18.36 -4.32 16.41
CA LYS A 398 18.33 -5.45 17.36
C LYS A 398 19.40 -6.48 17.01
N LYS A 399 19.90 -7.19 18.01
CA LYS A 399 20.94 -8.22 17.83
C LYS A 399 20.45 -9.37 16.93
N GLU A 400 19.19 -9.74 17.08
CA GLU A 400 18.51 -10.82 16.38
C GLU A 400 18.50 -10.61 14.85
N ILE A 401 18.50 -9.36 14.39
CA ILE A 401 18.58 -9.00 12.96
C ILE A 401 19.89 -9.54 12.39
N TYR A 402 21.01 -9.18 13.00
CA TYR A 402 22.34 -9.61 12.57
C TYR A 402 22.59 -11.11 12.81
N GLU A 403 22.10 -11.67 13.91
CA GLU A 403 22.24 -13.11 14.20
C GLU A 403 21.52 -14.01 13.18
N ASN A 404 20.46 -13.49 12.55
CA ASN A 404 19.74 -14.18 11.47
C ASN A 404 20.28 -13.82 10.07
N GLY A 405 21.45 -13.18 9.98
CA GLY A 405 22.10 -12.83 8.72
C GLY A 405 21.39 -11.74 7.94
N ILE A 406 20.61 -10.88 8.61
CA ILE A 406 19.91 -9.77 7.97
C ILE A 406 20.76 -8.49 8.05
N ASP A 407 21.05 -7.92 6.90
CA ASP A 407 21.63 -6.59 6.72
C ASP A 407 20.50 -5.58 6.52
N ALA A 408 20.33 -4.70 7.49
CA ALA A 408 19.24 -3.73 7.49
C ALA A 408 19.75 -2.31 7.23
N TYR A 409 19.37 -1.76 6.07
CA TYR A 409 19.62 -0.36 5.76
C TYR A 409 18.47 0.49 6.32
N ALA A 410 18.73 1.23 7.38
CA ALA A 410 17.72 2.04 8.06
C ALA A 410 17.47 3.38 7.33
N LEU A 411 16.21 3.71 7.11
CA LEU A 411 15.76 5.00 6.59
C LEU A 411 14.99 5.78 7.65
N ASN A 412 15.19 7.11 7.64
CA ASN A 412 14.28 8.01 8.32
C ASN A 412 13.03 8.22 7.45
N LEU A 413 11.90 7.66 7.88
CA LEU A 413 10.59 7.79 7.23
C LEU A 413 9.53 8.33 8.21
N GLU A 414 9.95 9.09 9.23
CA GLU A 414 9.11 9.54 10.35
C GLU A 414 7.84 10.31 9.94
N ASN A 415 7.89 11.10 8.87
CA ASN A 415 6.72 11.88 8.43
C ASN A 415 5.85 11.09 7.47
N ILE A 416 6.45 10.42 6.48
CA ILE A 416 5.70 9.73 5.44
C ILE A 416 4.97 8.48 5.96
N THR A 417 5.44 7.89 7.07
CA THR A 417 4.71 6.83 7.79
C THR A 417 3.46 7.32 8.50
N GLY A 418 3.26 8.63 8.65
CA GLY A 418 2.03 9.20 9.22
C GLY A 418 0.77 8.91 8.39
N GLY A 419 0.90 8.28 7.22
CA GLY A 419 -0.23 7.71 6.46
C GLY A 419 -0.46 6.21 6.64
N TYR A 420 0.10 5.57 7.66
CA TYR A 420 -0.01 4.12 7.95
C TYR A 420 0.88 3.15 7.16
N GLY A 421 1.99 3.57 6.54
CA GLY A 421 2.81 2.65 5.75
C GLY A 421 4.30 2.96 5.73
N GLY A 422 5.10 1.90 5.53
CA GLY A 422 6.55 1.93 5.42
C GLY A 422 7.06 1.78 3.99
N ALA A 423 8.33 1.41 3.84
CA ALA A 423 8.99 1.28 2.54
C ALA A 423 8.32 0.21 1.65
N HIS A 424 7.77 -0.85 2.24
CA HIS A 424 7.04 -1.88 1.50
C HIS A 424 5.75 -1.33 0.88
N CYS A 425 4.93 -0.63 1.68
CA CYS A 425 3.71 0.02 1.21
C CYS A 425 3.96 1.04 0.10
N MET A 426 5.08 1.77 0.14
CA MET A 426 5.39 2.83 -0.82
C MET A 426 5.89 2.33 -2.18
N THR A 427 6.05 1.03 -2.36
CA THR A 427 6.63 0.45 -3.58
C THR A 427 5.73 -0.60 -4.22
N ALA A 428 5.60 -0.54 -5.54
CA ALA A 428 5.06 -1.62 -6.35
C ALA A 428 6.21 -2.37 -7.03
N VAL A 429 6.39 -3.65 -6.70
CA VAL A 429 7.42 -4.48 -7.35
C VAL A 429 7.01 -4.78 -8.79
N VAL A 430 7.89 -4.42 -9.72
CA VAL A 430 7.74 -4.70 -11.16
C VAL A 430 8.60 -5.90 -11.55
N GLU A 431 9.79 -6.03 -10.98
CA GLU A 431 10.73 -7.08 -11.34
C GLU A 431 11.60 -7.48 -10.16
N ARG A 432 11.62 -8.79 -9.88
CA ARG A 432 12.65 -9.50 -9.12
C ARG A 432 13.26 -10.57 -10.04
N ASP A 433 14.49 -11.00 -9.72
CA ASP A 433 15.22 -12.06 -10.44
C ASP A 433 14.44 -13.39 -10.55
#